data_AF-A0A7X7FUS3-F1
#
_entry.id   AF-A0A7X7FUS3-F1
#
_cell.length_a   1.000
_cell.length_b   1.000
_cell.length_c   1.000
_cell.angle_alpha   90.00
_cell.angle_beta   90.00
_cell.angle_gamma   90.00
#
_symmetry.space_group_name_H-M   'P 1'
#
loop_
_entity.id
_entity.type
_entity.pdbx_description
1 polymer ?
#
loop_
_entity_poly.entity_id
_entity_poly.type
_entity_poly.pdbx_seq_one_letter_code
_entity_poly.pdbx_strand_id
1 'polypeptide(L)'
;MSHQLGIPKRALNSLVQMVDHDAQVQPGQEVIILAHIDGLYGSDNLVDEQAVSWMQAVVQSRGANCSVLWIDEVMKAHEWRLPPIVKGAIANADLFINTSL
;
A
#
# COMPACT_ATOMS: atom_id res chain seq x y z
N MET A 1 23.30 0.94 -4.23
CA MET A 1 22.98 -0.40 -4.76
C MET A 1 21.52 -0.39 -5.21
N SER A 2 21.24 -0.20 -6.49
CA SER A 2 19.87 -0.28 -7.01
C SER A 2 19.50 -1.75 -7.18
N HIS A 3 18.76 -2.33 -6.24
CA HIS A 3 18.02 -3.55 -6.54
C HIS A 3 17.06 -3.19 -7.67
N GLN A 4 17.34 -3.68 -8.87
CA GLN A 4 16.36 -3.75 -9.93
C GLN A 4 15.29 -4.70 -9.39
N LEU A 5 14.19 -4.15 -8.84
CA LEU A 5 13.22 -4.81 -7.95
C LEU A 5 12.45 -6.01 -8.56
N GLY A 6 12.89 -6.54 -9.70
CA GLY A 6 12.20 -7.63 -10.39
C GLY A 6 10.80 -7.26 -10.87
N ILE A 7 10.42 -5.96 -10.83
CA ILE A 7 9.06 -5.50 -11.15
C ILE A 7 8.82 -5.69 -12.65
N PRO A 8 7.80 -6.46 -13.07
CA PRO A 8 7.42 -6.57 -14.47
C PRO A 8 7.08 -5.19 -15.04
N LYS A 9 7.52 -4.90 -16.27
CA LYS A 9 7.38 -3.57 -16.91
C LYS A 9 5.96 -3.00 -16.83
N ARG A 10 4.93 -3.83 -17.02
CA ARG A 10 3.53 -3.39 -16.94
C ARG A 10 3.13 -3.00 -15.52
N ALA A 11 3.52 -3.79 -14.52
CA ALA A 11 3.27 -3.45 -13.11
C ALA A 11 4.00 -2.15 -12.74
N LEU A 12 5.25 -1.99 -13.17
CA LEU A 12 6.00 -0.74 -12.94
C LEU A 12 5.30 0.46 -13.56
N ASN A 13 4.82 0.36 -14.81
CA ASN A 13 4.10 1.44 -15.46
C ASN A 13 2.83 1.83 -14.67
N SER A 14 2.04 0.86 -14.22
CA SER A 14 0.84 1.12 -13.42
C SER A 14 1.18 1.78 -12.08
N LEU A 15 2.21 1.28 -11.39
CA LEU A 15 2.65 1.86 -10.12
C LEU A 15 3.19 3.28 -10.29
N VAL A 16 3.93 3.56 -11.37
CA VAL A 16 4.42 4.91 -11.68
C VAL A 16 3.25 5.86 -11.96
N GLN A 17 2.23 5.42 -12.70
CA GLN A 17 1.03 6.24 -12.92
C GLN A 17 0.34 6.55 -11.58
N MET A 18 0.10 5.53 -10.77
CA MET A 18 -0.53 5.69 -9.46
C MET A 18 0.27 6.61 -8.54
N VAL A 19 1.59 6.38 -8.40
CA VAL A 19 2.44 7.14 -7.47
C VAL A 19 2.65 8.59 -7.93
N ASP A 20 2.90 8.80 -9.23
CA ASP A 20 3.28 10.13 -9.72
C ASP A 20 2.06 11.01 -10.06
N HIS A 21 0.93 10.42 -10.46
CA HIS A 21 -0.22 11.19 -10.98
C HIS A 21 -1.46 11.11 -10.08
N ASP A 22 -1.78 9.94 -9.53
CA ASP A 22 -2.99 9.77 -8.71
C ASP A 22 -2.71 10.19 -7.25
N ALA A 23 -1.71 9.55 -6.64
CA ALA A 23 -1.27 9.82 -5.28
C ALA A 23 -0.37 11.06 -5.17
N GLN A 24 0.28 11.44 -6.28
CA GLN A 24 1.18 12.60 -6.38
C GLN A 24 2.23 12.64 -5.26
N VAL A 25 2.89 11.51 -5.02
CA VAL A 25 3.85 11.35 -3.92
C VAL A 25 4.98 12.37 -4.03
N GLN A 26 5.22 13.07 -2.92
CA GLN A 26 6.28 14.06 -2.78
C GLN A 26 7.38 13.57 -1.83
N PRO A 27 8.64 14.01 -2.03
CA PRO A 27 9.71 13.74 -1.07
C PRO A 27 9.35 14.21 0.34
N GLY A 28 9.66 13.38 1.34
CA GLY A 28 9.44 13.68 2.76
C GLY A 28 8.04 13.42 3.29
N GLN A 29 7.06 13.02 2.46
CA GLN A 29 5.73 12.63 2.95
C GLN A 29 5.79 11.35 3.78
N GLU A 30 5.01 11.32 4.86
CA GLU A 30 4.69 10.10 5.60
C GLU A 30 3.56 9.34 4.88
N VAL A 31 3.91 8.22 4.23
CA VAL A 31 2.97 7.42 3.44
C VAL A 31 2.69 6.10 4.15
N ILE A 32 1.42 5.75 4.28
CA ILE A 32 0.99 4.45 4.82
C ILE A 32 0.27 3.67 3.73
N ILE A 33 0.77 2.47 3.46
CA ILE A 33 0.08 1.45 2.65
C ILE A 33 -0.63 0.50 3.60
N LEU A 34 -1.96 0.41 3.52
CA LEU A 34 -2.75 -0.61 4.22
C LEU A 34 -2.90 -1.83 3.33
N ALA A 35 -2.49 -2.98 3.85
CA ALA A 35 -2.65 -4.26 3.20
C ALA A 35 -3.31 -5.27 4.15
N HIS A 36 -4.22 -6.08 3.63
CA HIS A 36 -4.85 -7.13 4.40
C HIS A 36 -4.21 -8.48 4.06
N ILE A 37 -3.93 -9.28 5.08
CA ILE A 37 -3.33 -10.62 4.92
C ILE A 37 -4.38 -11.62 4.38
N ASP A 38 -5.66 -11.32 4.54
CA ASP A 38 -6.78 -12.17 4.11
C ASP A 38 -6.73 -12.58 2.62
N GLY A 39 -6.13 -11.78 1.75
CA GLY A 39 -5.92 -12.13 0.34
C GLY A 39 -5.07 -13.38 0.15
N LEU A 40 -4.10 -13.61 1.04
CA LEU A 40 -3.27 -14.82 1.06
C LEU A 40 -4.04 -16.07 1.52
N TYR A 41 -5.21 -15.88 2.12
CA TYR A 41 -6.06 -16.95 2.66
C TYR A 41 -7.36 -17.15 1.87
N GLY A 42 -7.42 -16.65 0.63
CA GLY A 42 -8.53 -16.91 -0.30
C GLY A 42 -9.74 -16.00 -0.10
N SER A 43 -9.55 -14.83 0.52
CA SER A 43 -10.55 -13.75 0.46
C SER A 43 -10.61 -13.11 -0.94
N ASP A 44 -11.54 -12.18 -1.13
CA ASP A 44 -11.65 -11.40 -2.37
C ASP A 44 -10.51 -10.39 -2.57
N ASN A 45 -9.66 -10.16 -1.55
CA ASN A 45 -8.50 -9.31 -1.68
C ASN A 45 -7.43 -9.96 -2.58
N LEU A 46 -7.21 -9.37 -3.75
CA LEU A 46 -6.28 -9.90 -4.77
C LEU A 46 -4.84 -9.39 -4.64
N VAL A 47 -4.56 -8.55 -3.64
CA VAL A 47 -3.25 -7.91 -3.50
C VAL A 47 -2.34 -8.77 -2.61
N ASP A 48 -1.24 -9.26 -3.18
CA ASP A 48 -0.25 -10.08 -2.49
C ASP A 48 0.95 -9.26 -1.94
N GLU A 49 1.80 -9.92 -1.15
CA GLU A 49 3.01 -9.32 -0.57
C GLU A 49 3.96 -8.74 -1.62
N GLN A 50 4.04 -9.36 -2.79
CA GLN A 50 4.93 -8.93 -3.85
C GLN A 50 4.44 -7.61 -4.46
N ALA A 51 3.15 -7.49 -4.76
CA ALA A 51 2.55 -6.26 -5.25
C ALA A 51 2.71 -5.10 -4.24
N VAL A 52 2.52 -5.37 -2.94
CA VAL A 52 2.74 -4.39 -1.87
C VAL A 52 4.20 -3.96 -1.80
N SER A 53 5.15 -4.91 -1.89
CA SER A 53 6.58 -4.58 -1.88
C SER A 53 7.00 -3.70 -3.05
N TRP A 54 6.42 -3.94 -4.24
CA TRP A 54 6.68 -3.12 -5.42
C TRP A 54 6.12 -1.71 -5.24
N MET A 55 4.91 -1.60 -4.71
CA MET A 55 4.29 -0.30 -4.41
C MET A 55 5.13 0.49 -3.40
N GLN A 56 5.52 -0.13 -2.29
CA GLN A 56 6.38 0.49 -1.28
C GLN A 56 7.69 0.99 -1.91
N ALA A 57 8.32 0.17 -2.75
CA ALA A 57 9.58 0.54 -3.36
C ALA A 57 9.45 1.70 -4.35
N VAL A 58 8.35 1.77 -5.13
CA VAL A 58 8.10 2.90 -6.04
C VAL A 58 7.83 4.18 -5.25
N VAL A 59 7.04 4.13 -4.17
CA VAL A 59 6.82 5.28 -3.27
C VAL A 59 8.13 5.77 -2.65
N GLN A 60 8.93 4.87 -2.07
CA GLN A 60 10.22 5.21 -1.48
C GLN A 60 11.21 5.76 -2.50
N SER A 61 11.14 5.33 -3.77
CA SER A 61 11.97 5.87 -4.84
C SER A 61 11.71 7.36 -5.13
N ARG A 62 10.58 7.91 -4.67
CA ARG A 62 10.27 9.35 -4.73
C ARG A 62 10.72 10.12 -3.48
N GLY A 63 11.41 9.47 -2.56
CA GLY A 63 11.95 10.09 -1.35
C GLY A 63 10.91 10.27 -0.24
N ALA A 64 9.76 9.60 -0.32
CA ALA A 64 8.77 9.57 0.76
C ALA A 64 9.10 8.49 1.80
N ASN A 65 8.65 8.72 3.04
CA ASN A 65 8.78 7.79 4.16
C ASN A 65 7.60 6.81 4.11
N CYS A 66 7.79 5.66 3.46
CA CYS A 66 6.71 4.69 3.26
C CYS A 66 6.75 3.55 4.29
N SER A 67 5.69 3.44 5.07
CA SER A 67 5.41 2.31 5.97
C SER A 67 4.28 1.44 5.41
N VAL A 68 4.33 0.14 5.71
CA VAL A 68 3.26 -0.80 5.36
C VAL A 68 2.61 -1.30 6.64
N LEU A 69 1.28 -1.20 6.72
CA LEU A 69 0.48 -1.74 7.80
C LEU A 69 -0.26 -2.98 7.30
N TRP A 70 0.18 -4.15 7.78
CA TRP A 70 -0.50 -5.42 7.52
C TRP A 70 -1.56 -5.67 8.58
N ILE A 71 -2.80 -5.92 8.14
CA ILE A 71 -3.91 -6.26 9.02
C ILE A 71 -4.30 -7.73 8.83
N ASP A 72 -4.20 -8.46 9.94
CA ASP A 72 -4.71 -9.82 10.08
C ASP A 72 -6.09 -9.81 10.74
N GLU A 73 -7.05 -9.18 10.06
CA GLU A 73 -8.45 -9.15 10.48
C GLU A 73 -9.31 -9.47 9.27
N VAL A 74 -10.18 -10.48 9.41
CA VAL A 74 -11.15 -10.82 8.38
C VAL A 74 -12.16 -9.68 8.29
N MET A 75 -12.19 -8.96 7.16
CA MET A 75 -13.23 -7.97 6.93
C MET A 75 -14.57 -8.67 6.77
N LYS A 76 -15.49 -8.35 7.68
CA LYS A 76 -16.87 -8.81 7.57
C LYS A 76 -17.63 -7.91 6.61
N ALA A 77 -18.24 -8.53 5.61
CA ALA A 77 -19.09 -7.85 4.65
C ALA A 77 -20.14 -6.99 5.38
N HIS A 78 -20.28 -5.74 4.96
CA HIS A 78 -21.25 -4.76 5.47
C HIS A 78 -21.06 -4.27 6.92
N GLU A 79 -19.98 -4.62 7.62
CA GLU A 79 -19.72 -4.08 8.97
C GLU A 79 -19.00 -2.70 8.98
N TRP A 80 -18.54 -2.21 7.81
CA TRP A 80 -17.99 -0.85 7.55
C TRP A 80 -17.13 -0.31 8.71
N ARG A 81 -16.26 -1.17 9.25
CA ARG A 81 -15.43 -0.90 10.41
C ARG A 81 -13.97 -0.81 10.00
N LEU A 82 -13.33 0.29 10.38
CA LEU A 82 -11.87 0.42 10.39
C LEU A 82 -11.32 0.09 11.78
N PRO A 83 -10.35 -0.84 11.90
CA PRO A 83 -9.71 -1.15 13.17
C PRO A 83 -9.10 0.12 13.80
N PRO A 84 -9.21 0.34 15.13
CA PRO A 84 -8.68 1.54 15.77
C PRO A 84 -7.19 1.79 15.50
N ILE A 85 -6.38 0.72 15.38
CA ILE A 85 -4.96 0.82 15.02
C ILE A 85 -4.76 1.50 13.66
N VAL A 86 -5.61 1.17 12.67
CA VAL A 86 -5.58 1.77 11.34
C VAL A 86 -5.95 3.26 11.42
N LYS A 87 -6.97 3.61 12.21
CA LYS A 87 -7.37 5.02 12.42
C LYS A 87 -6.21 5.84 12.99
N GLY A 88 -5.52 5.31 13.99
CA GLY A 88 -4.37 5.98 14.60
C GLY A 88 -3.19 6.13 13.64
N ALA A 89 -2.96 5.13 12.79
CA ALA A 89 -1.95 5.17 11.75
C ALA A 89 -2.26 6.27 10.71
N ILE A 90 -3.49 6.29 10.18
CA ILE A 90 -3.94 7.29 9.19
C ILE A 90 -3.84 8.71 9.73
N ALA A 91 -4.15 8.93 11.02
CA ALA A 91 -4.19 10.26 11.60
C ALA A 91 -2.85 11.03 11.55
N ASN A 92 -1.73 10.32 11.38
CA ASN A 92 -0.39 10.91 11.31
C ASN A 92 0.26 10.77 9.93
N ALA A 93 -0.46 10.23 8.93
CA ALA A 93 0.05 10.09 7.57
C ALA A 93 -0.35 11.30 6.71
N ASP A 94 0.55 11.71 5.82
CA ASP A 94 0.24 12.69 4.78
C ASP A 94 -0.55 12.04 3.63
N LEU A 95 -0.30 10.76 3.37
CA LEU A 95 -0.94 9.98 2.33
C LEU A 95 -1.26 8.56 2.81
N PHE A 96 -2.47 8.12 2.51
CA PHE A 96 -2.95 6.79 2.80
C PHE A 96 -3.32 6.06 1.51
N ILE A 97 -2.69 4.91 1.26
CA ILE A 97 -2.99 4.03 0.13
C ILE A 97 -3.66 2.77 0.68
N ASN A 98 -4.93 2.59 0.35
CA ASN A 98 -5.68 1.39 0.73
C ASN A 98 -5.66 0.35 -0.38
N THR A 99 -5.24 -0.88 -0.07
CA THR A 99 -5.35 -2.02 -1.00
C THR A 99 -6.40 -3.05 -0.56
N SER A 100 -7.15 -2.79 0.52
CA SER A 100 -8.26 -3.64 0.95
C SER A 100 -9.53 -3.42 0.12
N LEU A 101 -10.36 -4.47 0.02
CA LEU A 101 -11.68 -4.48 -0.62
C LEU A 101 -12.82 -4.40 0.40
#